data_AF-A0A836YM04-F1
#
_entry.id   AF-A0A836YM04-F1
#
_cell.length_a   1.000
_cell.length_b   1.000
_cell.length_c   1.000
_cell.angle_alpha   90.00
_cell.angle_beta   90.00
_cell.angle_gamma   90.00
#
_symmetry.space_group_name_H-M   'P 1'
#
loop_
_entity.id
_entity.type
_entity.pdbx_description
1 polymer ?
#
loop_
_entity_poly.entity_id
_entity_poly.type
_entity_poly.pdbx_seq_one_letter_code
_entity_poly.pdbx_strand_id
1 'polypeptide(L)'
;MTLREKLSEFDDAIVAVALHAPDDYAEWQLEYFPTQAAIHEDTISDLKELWNEIRSQIKRDLAKADYVGVKLQEMFDAYDKGDKVEGKKIAWELADLYDINKLR
;
A
#
# COMPACT_ATOMS: atom_id res chain seq x y z
N MET A 1 -0.95 -6.07 -17.03
CA MET A 1 0.02 -6.67 -16.11
C MET A 1 -0.49 -8.00 -15.60
N THR A 2 0.40 -8.97 -15.48
CA THR A 2 0.22 -10.25 -14.81
C THR A 2 0.04 -10.05 -13.30
N LEU A 3 -0.52 -11.05 -12.61
CA LEU A 3 -0.60 -11.04 -11.14
C LEU A 3 0.78 -10.80 -10.50
N ARG A 4 1.84 -11.40 -11.04
CA ARG A 4 3.20 -11.26 -10.51
C ARG A 4 3.72 -9.83 -10.62
N GLU A 5 3.50 -9.17 -11.77
CA GLU A 5 3.90 -7.77 -11.96
C GLU A 5 3.16 -6.85 -10.99
N LYS A 6 1.84 -7.05 -10.84
CA LYS A 6 1.04 -6.26 -9.90
C LYS A 6 1.45 -6.47 -8.45
N LEU A 7 1.77 -7.69 -8.05
CA LEU A 7 2.26 -7.96 -6.69
C LEU A 7 3.60 -7.25 -6.43
N SER A 8 4.50 -7.23 -7.42
CA SER A 8 5.78 -6.51 -7.32
C SER A 8 5.56 -5.01 -7.18
N GLU A 9 4.68 -4.44 -8.02
CA GLU A 9 4.31 -3.01 -7.94
C GLU A 9 3.66 -2.67 -6.60
N PHE A 10 2.83 -3.58 -6.08
CA PHE A 10 2.18 -3.42 -4.78
C PHE A 10 3.20 -3.44 -3.64
N ASP A 11 4.17 -4.34 -3.69
CA ASP A 11 5.28 -4.42 -2.73
C ASP A 11 6.10 -3.12 -2.72
N ASP A 12 6.50 -2.65 -3.90
CA ASP A 12 7.22 -1.37 -4.05
C ASP A 12 6.41 -0.18 -3.51
N ALA A 13 5.10 -0.14 -3.78
CA ALA A 13 4.20 0.90 -3.29
C ALA A 13 4.04 0.87 -1.76
N ILE A 14 3.92 -0.32 -1.16
CA ILE A 14 3.87 -0.49 0.30
C ILE A 14 5.16 0.01 0.94
N VAL A 15 6.32 -0.33 0.38
CA VAL A 15 7.62 0.13 0.86
C VAL A 15 7.73 1.65 0.78
N ALA A 16 7.28 2.25 -0.31
CA ALA A 16 7.26 3.70 -0.46
C ALA A 16 6.36 4.36 0.61
N VAL A 17 5.18 3.81 0.88
CA VAL A 17 4.29 4.29 1.96
C VAL A 17 4.97 4.16 3.32
N ALA A 18 5.62 3.03 3.61
CA ALA A 18 6.30 2.78 4.88
C ALA A 18 7.44 3.77 5.16
N LEU A 19 8.14 4.20 4.10
CA LEU A 19 9.23 5.18 4.19
C LEU A 19 8.70 6.62 4.27
N HIS A 20 7.80 7.00 3.37
CA HIS A 20 7.52 8.40 3.05
C HIS A 20 6.19 8.92 3.58
N ALA A 21 5.18 8.06 3.75
CA ALA A 21 3.85 8.53 4.07
C ALA A 21 3.74 9.14 5.49
N PRO A 22 2.78 10.05 5.72
CA PRO A 22 1.98 10.75 4.73
C PRO A 22 2.61 12.07 4.25
N ASP A 23 3.77 12.47 4.76
CA ASP A 23 4.25 13.86 4.66
C ASP A 23 5.72 14.02 4.23
N ASP A 24 6.40 12.94 3.87
CA ASP A 24 7.82 12.90 3.48
C ASP A 24 8.01 12.27 2.09
N TYR A 25 7.05 12.52 1.18
CA TYR A 25 7.17 12.17 -0.23
C TYR A 25 8.17 13.07 -0.95
N ALA A 26 8.75 12.56 -2.03
CA ALA A 26 9.83 13.24 -2.73
C ALA A 26 9.41 14.62 -3.26
N GLU A 27 10.25 15.64 -3.05
CA GLU A 27 9.90 17.04 -3.36
C GLU A 27 9.54 17.25 -4.84
N TRP A 28 10.14 16.49 -5.76
CA TRP A 28 9.82 16.58 -7.19
C TRP A 28 8.36 16.24 -7.49
N GLN A 29 7.67 15.45 -6.64
CA GLN A 29 6.24 15.15 -6.81
C GLN A 29 5.37 16.41 -6.61
N LEU A 30 5.87 17.44 -5.93
CA LEU A 30 5.17 18.72 -5.78
C LEU A 30 5.11 19.52 -7.09
N GLU A 31 5.81 19.10 -8.14
CA GLU A 31 5.62 19.62 -9.50
C GLU A 31 4.27 19.19 -10.09
N TYR A 32 3.73 18.06 -9.63
CA TYR A 32 2.48 17.45 -10.11
C TYR A 32 1.35 17.51 -9.09
N PHE A 33 1.68 17.62 -7.79
CA PHE A 33 0.71 17.67 -6.70
C PHE A 33 0.84 18.96 -5.89
N PRO A 34 -0.27 19.56 -5.45
CA PRO A 34 -0.24 20.84 -4.74
C PRO A 34 0.33 20.73 -3.31
N THR A 35 0.25 19.54 -2.69
CA THR A 35 0.71 19.31 -1.30
C THR A 35 1.12 17.86 -1.08
N GLN A 36 1.89 17.61 -0.02
CA GLN A 36 2.19 16.26 0.48
C GLN A 36 0.92 15.45 0.80
N ALA A 37 -0.11 16.10 1.35
CA ALA A 37 -1.40 15.45 1.60
C ALA A 37 -2.08 14.98 0.30
N ALA A 38 -1.99 15.76 -0.77
CA ALA A 38 -2.53 15.35 -2.07
C ALA A 38 -1.75 14.16 -2.66
N ILE A 39 -0.41 14.13 -2.51
CA ILE A 39 0.40 12.97 -2.91
C ILE A 39 -0.02 11.73 -2.11
N HIS A 40 -0.24 11.90 -0.81
CA HIS A 40 -0.67 10.82 0.07
C HIS A 40 -2.03 10.25 -0.31
N GLU A 41 -3.04 11.11 -0.50
CA GLU A 41 -4.39 10.71 -0.89
C GLU A 41 -4.39 9.92 -2.20
N ASP A 42 -3.64 10.41 -3.19
CA ASP A 42 -3.46 9.76 -4.49
C ASP A 42 -2.79 8.39 -4.34
N THR A 43 -1.65 8.33 -3.62
CA THR A 43 -0.93 7.09 -3.34
C THR A 43 -1.81 6.04 -2.65
N ILE A 44 -2.62 6.46 -1.68
CA ILE A 44 -3.53 5.55 -0.95
C ILE A 44 -4.68 5.09 -1.85
N SER A 45 -5.18 5.95 -2.73
CA SER A 45 -6.19 5.58 -3.73
C SER A 45 -5.65 4.51 -4.69
N ASP A 46 -4.49 4.76 -5.28
CA ASP A 46 -3.82 3.83 -6.21
C ASP A 46 -3.54 2.49 -5.54
N LEU A 47 -3.07 2.49 -4.29
CA LEU A 47 -2.81 1.26 -3.54
C LEU A 47 -4.08 0.46 -3.29
N LYS A 48 -5.21 1.12 -3.01
CA LYS A 48 -6.54 0.48 -2.87
C LYS A 48 -6.99 -0.16 -4.18
N GLU A 49 -6.85 0.55 -5.29
CA GLU A 49 -7.22 0.03 -6.61
C GLU A 49 -6.35 -1.16 -7.00
N LEU A 50 -5.03 -1.04 -6.87
CA LEU A 50 -4.07 -2.10 -7.17
C LEU A 50 -4.34 -3.36 -6.34
N TRP A 51 -4.61 -3.20 -5.04
CA TRP A 51 -4.96 -4.33 -4.18
C TRP A 51 -6.26 -5.02 -4.62
N ASN A 52 -7.30 -4.25 -4.96
CA ASN A 52 -8.56 -4.82 -5.44
C ASN A 52 -8.36 -5.66 -6.71
N GLU A 53 -7.53 -5.18 -7.64
CA GLU A 53 -7.18 -5.93 -8.84
C GLU A 53 -6.39 -7.21 -8.54
N ILE A 54 -5.43 -7.16 -7.62
CA ILE A 54 -4.65 -8.32 -7.15
C ILE A 54 -5.57 -9.34 -6.49
N ARG A 55 -6.38 -8.90 -5.53
CA ARG A 55 -7.27 -9.76 -4.73
C ARG A 55 -8.25 -10.55 -5.59
N SER A 56 -8.74 -9.95 -6.68
CA SER A 56 -9.64 -10.61 -7.64
C SER A 56 -8.99 -11.79 -8.39
N GLN A 57 -7.66 -11.76 -8.56
CA GLN A 57 -6.88 -12.73 -9.30
C GLN A 57 -6.35 -13.88 -8.42
N ILE A 58 -6.22 -13.68 -7.11
CA ILE A 58 -5.81 -14.71 -6.14
C ILE A 58 -6.90 -15.78 -6.01
N LYS A 59 -6.55 -17.06 -6.23
CA LYS A 59 -7.48 -18.21 -6.16
C LYS A 59 -7.11 -19.26 -5.11
N ARG A 60 -5.89 -19.26 -4.60
CA ARG A 60 -5.37 -20.30 -3.69
C ARG A 60 -5.05 -19.73 -2.31
N ASP A 61 -4.33 -18.62 -2.25
CA ASP A 61 -3.81 -18.06 -1.00
C ASP A 61 -4.81 -17.13 -0.31
N LEU A 62 -6.09 -17.52 -0.28
CA LEU A 62 -7.20 -16.67 0.15
C LEU A 62 -7.05 -16.17 1.59
N ALA A 63 -6.66 -17.04 2.53
CA ALA A 63 -6.47 -16.63 3.93
C ALA A 63 -5.38 -15.57 4.09
N LYS A 64 -4.29 -15.68 3.32
CA LYS A 64 -3.22 -14.69 3.34
C LYS A 64 -3.63 -13.41 2.63
N ALA A 65 -4.40 -13.50 1.55
CA ALA A 65 -4.97 -12.34 0.90
C ALA A 65 -5.95 -11.60 1.83
N ASP A 66 -6.80 -12.32 2.56
CA ASP A 66 -7.72 -11.70 3.52
C ASP A 66 -6.95 -11.01 4.65
N TYR A 67 -5.84 -11.60 5.13
CA TYR A 67 -4.93 -10.95 6.08
C TYR A 67 -4.37 -9.63 5.55
N VAL A 68 -3.83 -9.63 4.33
CA VAL A 68 -3.29 -8.42 3.69
C VAL A 68 -4.39 -7.36 3.53
N GLY A 69 -5.60 -7.76 3.13
CA GLY A 69 -6.74 -6.86 3.01
C GLY A 69 -7.14 -6.21 4.34
N VAL A 70 -7.15 -6.98 5.44
CA VAL A 70 -7.41 -6.44 6.79
C VAL A 70 -6.33 -5.45 7.19
N LYS A 71 -5.05 -5.80 7.01
CA LYS A 71 -3.92 -4.94 7.35
C LYS A 71 -3.88 -3.65 6.54
N LEU A 72 -4.20 -3.72 5.26
CA LEU A 72 -4.39 -2.53 4.42
C LEU A 72 -5.48 -1.62 4.98
N GLN A 73 -6.63 -2.18 5.35
CA GLN A 73 -7.71 -1.37 5.94
C GLN A 73 -7.30 -0.74 7.27
N GLU A 74 -6.61 -1.48 8.14
CA GLU A 74 -6.06 -0.94 9.39
C GLU A 74 -5.08 0.22 9.14
N MET A 75 -4.22 0.08 8.13
CA MET A 75 -3.28 1.11 7.71
C MET A 75 -4.00 2.37 7.21
N PHE A 76 -5.00 2.20 6.34
CA PHE A 76 -5.79 3.32 5.82
C PHE A 76 -6.55 4.03 6.93
N ASP A 77 -7.21 3.28 7.82
CA ASP A 77 -7.93 3.83 8.97
C ASP A 77 -7.00 4.62 9.91
N ALA A 78 -5.74 4.19 10.06
CA ALA A 78 -4.75 4.92 10.85
C ALA A 78 -4.42 6.27 10.21
N TYR A 79 -4.14 6.29 8.91
CA TYR A 79 -3.88 7.54 8.17
C TYR A 79 -5.09 8.47 8.15
N ASP A 80 -6.30 7.96 7.94
CA ASP A 80 -7.55 8.75 7.97
C ASP A 80 -7.80 9.40 9.34
N LYS A 81 -7.32 8.79 10.43
CA LYS A 81 -7.36 9.34 11.79
C LYS A 81 -6.18 10.26 12.11
N GLY A 82 -5.23 10.41 11.21
CA GLY A 82 -3.99 11.18 11.40
C GLY A 82 -2.92 10.44 12.22
N ASP A 83 -3.07 9.14 12.48
CA ASP A 83 -2.07 8.33 13.18
C ASP A 83 -0.99 7.82 12.20
N LYS A 84 -0.04 8.71 11.92
CA LYS A 84 1.06 8.46 10.99
C LYS A 84 1.99 7.33 11.46
N VAL A 85 2.16 7.19 12.77
CA VAL A 85 3.08 6.20 13.35
C VAL A 85 2.51 4.81 13.18
N GLU A 86 1.23 4.62 13.51
CA GLU A 86 0.58 3.32 13.33
C GLU A 86 0.43 2.97 11.84
N GLY A 87 0.07 3.93 10.98
CA GLY A 87 0.02 3.73 9.53
C GLY A 87 1.35 3.24 8.96
N LYS A 88 2.47 3.90 9.30
CA LYS A 88 3.81 3.49 8.86
C LYS A 88 4.21 2.12 9.40
N LYS A 89 3.90 1.84 10.66
CA LYS A 89 4.19 0.55 11.29
C LYS A 89 3.48 -0.61 10.57
N ILE A 90 2.21 -0.44 10.21
CA ILE A 90 1.46 -1.47 9.47
C ILE A 90 1.99 -1.59 8.04
N ALA A 91 2.38 -0.49 7.40
CA ALA A 91 3.02 -0.53 6.09
C ALA A 91 4.33 -1.35 6.11
N TRP A 92 5.17 -1.17 7.15
CA TRP A 92 6.36 -2.01 7.35
C TRP A 92 6.03 -3.48 7.59
N GLU A 93 5.01 -3.76 8.40
CA GLU A 93 4.52 -5.14 8.61
C GLU A 93 4.10 -5.80 7.29
N LEU A 94 3.47 -5.04 6.40
CA LEU A 94 3.08 -5.49 5.07
C LEU A 94 4.29 -5.69 4.13
N ALA A 95 5.27 -4.77 4.14
CA ALA A 95 6.49 -4.89 3.35
C ALA A 95 7.34 -6.10 3.76
N ASP A 96 7.38 -6.41 5.06
CA ASP A 96 8.16 -7.53 5.60
C ASP A 96 7.51 -8.91 5.32
N LEU A 97 6.29 -8.94 4.75
CA LEU A 97 5.66 -10.19 4.32
C LEU A 97 6.39 -10.79 3.11
N TYR A 98 7.43 -11.58 3.39
CA TYR A 98 8.34 -12.22 2.43
C TYR A 98 7.69 -12.99 1.25
N ASP A 99 6.40 -13.34 1.33
CA ASP A 99 5.70 -14.03 0.24
C ASP A 99 4.51 -13.26 -0.34
N ILE A 100 4.41 -11.94 -0.14
CA ILE A 100 3.37 -11.15 -0.82
C ILE A 100 3.49 -11.31 -2.34
N ASN A 101 4.72 -11.26 -2.86
CA ASN A 101 5.08 -11.49 -4.26
C ASN A 101 4.85 -12.92 -4.78
N LYS A 102 4.39 -13.84 -3.93
CA LYS A 102 4.17 -15.25 -4.29
C LYS A 102 2.70 -15.67 -4.21
N LEU A 103 1.79 -14.75 -3.87
CA LEU A 103 0.34 -15.02 -3.79
C LEU A 103 -0.23 -15.51 -5.13
N ARG A 104 -1.10 -16.52 -5.07
CA ARG A 104 -1.72 -17.20 -6.23
C ARG A 104 -3.20 -17.46 -6.05
#